data_AF-F2GBX1-F1
#
_entry.id   AF-F2GBX1-F1
#
_cell.length_a   1.000
_cell.length_b   1.000
_cell.length_c   1.000
_cell.angle_alpha   90.00
_cell.angle_beta   90.00
_cell.angle_gamma   90.00
#
_symmetry.space_group_name_H-M   'P 1'
#
loop_
_entity.id
_entity.type
_entity.pdbx_description
1 polymer ?
#
loop_
_entity_poly.entity_id
_entity_poly.type
_entity_poly.pdbx_seq_one_letter_code
_entity_poly.pdbx_strand_id
1 'polypeptide(L)'
;MTNIISTLKRLVHQGDETLSVEQRINFWLKNAKRVLTLVNANPAIASASLHIDNDLPKDTHQLLLLALFGKLCRFNDHYLQHILASLLATLWLSDKETTREQTAAVIRFLRNHNLSVWLDTLRLQKAFQATKQINYVADSRLNMAQRLCLLAGIFANRPKKVGYQTLFSQVAVRLPANDRHYLAALIALFERALPGAKIYANGAPGALIDIQQNHGFVFMPSSENEDGKWLPLSSIHSPVAMSMPFEHFIALYTDTAQARVNQGGTPFLPSNYAIQHPPNALLSIVDALQKSEVDIPELCEKIEQVPTFNQFLMQTASQDNRLQLPVKNIKQAVLTYGIERVGDMLIQFALMERLTQNQYPLLPMCKQFTLLACAFASHFAQTANTKFSPQSAALTMTFVCAPLFTLPGFKVSKTLPVSGASAVSINKAFKVKSDTPWLAIASELAGSWHQSSTWRAVIHQCSKASSEVPKSLQKEQAIISLSFALAKACLFTQDAYSLLHNISVKSILNILHIDQDDVLQALDANGQLLFCPRAL
;
A
#
# COMPACT_ATOMS: atom_id res chain seq x y z
N MET A 1 25.62 4.79 26.37
CA MET A 1 25.02 4.15 25.18
C MET A 1 24.28 2.91 25.63
N THR A 2 22.95 2.91 25.54
CA THR A 2 22.12 1.72 25.83
C THR A 2 22.52 0.63 24.84
N ASN A 3 22.96 -0.54 25.34
CA ASN A 3 23.37 -1.65 24.48
C ASN A 3 22.20 -2.05 23.56
N ILE A 4 22.30 -1.81 22.25
CA ILE A 4 21.25 -2.10 21.26
C ILE A 4 20.78 -3.56 21.38
N ILE A 5 21.69 -4.48 21.67
CA ILE A 5 21.38 -5.90 21.87
C ILE A 5 20.44 -6.08 23.07
N SER A 6 20.68 -5.37 24.18
CA SER A 6 19.80 -5.40 25.34
C SER A 6 18.40 -4.84 25.02
N THR A 7 18.34 -3.79 24.18
CA THR A 7 17.08 -3.22 23.71
C THR A 7 16.34 -4.17 22.79
N LEU A 8 17.03 -4.87 21.88
CA LEU A 8 16.46 -5.89 21.01
C LEU A 8 15.92 -7.07 21.84
N LYS A 9 16.69 -7.56 22.82
CA LYS A 9 16.26 -8.63 23.73
C LYS A 9 15.01 -8.26 24.54
N ARG A 10 14.81 -6.96 24.84
CA ARG A 10 13.62 -6.42 25.54
C ARG A 10 12.60 -5.75 24.61
N LEU A 11 12.73 -5.92 23.30
CA LEU A 11 11.90 -5.20 22.33
C LEU A 11 10.44 -5.65 22.44
N VAL A 12 10.26 -6.95 22.63
CA VAL A 12 8.98 -7.64 22.63
C VAL A 12 8.76 -8.28 23.98
N HIS A 13 7.59 -8.02 24.56
CA HIS A 13 7.09 -8.69 25.74
C HIS A 13 5.72 -9.25 25.37
N GLN A 14 5.42 -10.47 25.80
CA GLN A 14 4.16 -11.13 25.41
C GLN A 14 2.93 -10.60 26.18
N GLY A 15 3.14 -9.86 27.27
CA GLY A 15 2.09 -9.21 28.08
C GLY A 15 2.02 -9.79 29.49
N ASP A 16 1.31 -9.09 30.37
CA ASP A 16 1.04 -9.51 31.76
C ASP A 16 -0.39 -10.10 31.83
N GLU A 17 -0.55 -11.21 32.55
CA GLU A 17 -1.84 -11.90 32.74
C GLU A 17 -2.87 -11.03 33.47
N THR A 18 -2.40 -10.06 34.27
CA THR A 18 -3.23 -9.14 35.05
C THR A 18 -3.96 -8.09 34.22
N LEU A 19 -3.58 -7.90 32.95
CA LEU A 19 -4.20 -6.92 32.06
C LEU A 19 -5.59 -7.35 31.59
N SER A 20 -6.50 -6.39 31.44
CA SER A 20 -7.77 -6.62 30.74
C SER A 20 -7.53 -6.96 29.26
N VAL A 21 -8.52 -7.59 28.61
CA VAL A 21 -8.40 -7.98 27.19
C VAL A 21 -8.09 -6.77 26.28
N GLU A 22 -8.75 -5.64 26.52
CA GLU A 22 -8.52 -4.41 25.77
C GLU A 22 -7.11 -3.85 26.00
N GLN A 23 -6.67 -3.78 27.26
CA GLN A 23 -5.32 -3.33 27.62
C GLN A 23 -4.26 -4.23 26.97
N ARG A 24 -4.50 -5.54 26.91
CA ARG A 24 -3.61 -6.51 26.27
C ARG A 24 -3.52 -6.31 24.76
N ILE A 25 -4.63 -6.05 24.08
CA ILE A 25 -4.64 -5.75 22.64
C ILE A 25 -3.88 -4.46 22.34
N ASN A 26 -4.12 -3.41 23.12
CA ASN A 26 -3.39 -2.14 22.99
C ASN A 26 -1.89 -2.32 23.26
N PHE A 27 -1.54 -3.18 24.22
CA PHE A 27 -0.16 -3.53 24.51
C PHE A 27 0.52 -4.23 23.33
N TRP A 28 -0.11 -5.23 22.72
CA TRP A 28 0.42 -5.89 21.52
C TRP A 28 0.56 -4.92 20.34
N LEU A 29 -0.41 -4.03 20.14
CA LEU A 29 -0.34 -2.98 19.11
C LEU A 29 0.82 -2.00 19.34
N LYS A 30 1.11 -1.65 20.61
CA LYS A 30 2.23 -0.79 20.97
C LYS A 30 3.57 -1.47 20.70
N ASN A 31 3.71 -2.76 21.06
CA ASN A 31 4.91 -3.54 20.74
C ASN A 31 5.11 -3.67 19.22
N ALA A 32 4.05 -3.99 18.48
CA ALA A 32 4.09 -4.04 17.02
C ALA A 32 4.55 -2.72 16.39
N LYS A 33 4.05 -1.58 16.88
CA LYS A 33 4.49 -0.26 16.43
C LYS A 33 5.98 -0.03 16.66
N ARG A 34 6.50 -0.41 17.83
CA ARG A 34 7.94 -0.30 18.17
C ARG A 34 8.81 -1.13 17.23
N VAL A 35 8.42 -2.39 16.98
CA VAL A 35 9.13 -3.27 16.02
C VAL A 35 9.12 -2.64 14.62
N LEU A 36 7.96 -2.17 14.17
CA LEU A 36 7.82 -1.57 12.84
C LEU A 36 8.67 -0.31 12.68
N THR A 37 8.69 0.58 13.68
CA THR A 37 9.54 1.77 13.71
C THR A 37 11.02 1.41 13.65
N LEU A 38 11.44 0.38 14.39
CA LEU A 38 12.82 -0.07 14.37
C LEU A 38 13.23 -0.59 12.98
N VAL A 39 12.41 -1.42 12.34
CA VAL A 39 12.71 -1.98 11.01
C VAL A 39 12.69 -0.89 9.92
N ASN A 40 11.79 0.08 10.02
CA ASN A 40 11.78 1.23 9.11
C ASN A 40 13.08 2.06 9.21
N ALA A 41 13.59 2.26 10.43
CA ALA A 41 14.79 3.06 10.66
C ALA A 41 16.09 2.28 10.41
N ASN A 42 16.09 0.97 10.67
CA ASN A 42 17.29 0.13 10.66
C ASN A 42 17.02 -1.23 9.99
N PRO A 43 16.71 -1.28 8.68
CA PRO A 43 16.41 -2.53 7.98
C PRO A 43 17.61 -3.49 7.94
N ALA A 44 18.83 -2.97 8.05
CA ALA A 44 20.04 -3.78 8.14
C ALA A 44 20.05 -4.74 9.35
N ILE A 45 19.51 -4.31 10.50
CA ILE A 45 19.47 -5.14 11.71
C ILE A 45 18.54 -6.35 11.51
N ALA A 46 17.36 -6.12 10.92
CA ALA A 46 16.40 -7.20 10.67
C ALA A 46 16.86 -8.14 9.56
N SER A 47 17.57 -7.63 8.54
CA SER A 47 18.14 -8.48 7.49
C SER A 47 19.35 -9.28 7.97
N ALA A 48 20.17 -8.72 8.87
CA ALA A 48 21.26 -9.45 9.52
C ALA A 48 20.74 -10.67 10.30
N SER A 49 19.65 -10.51 11.08
CA SER A 49 19.11 -11.61 11.88
C SER A 49 18.65 -12.81 11.04
N LEU A 50 18.29 -12.60 9.76
CA LEU A 50 17.85 -13.67 8.85
C LEU A 50 18.92 -14.75 8.63
N HIS A 51 20.20 -14.35 8.59
CA HIS A 51 21.28 -15.28 8.24
C HIS A 51 22.30 -15.48 9.37
N ILE A 52 22.52 -14.47 10.22
CA ILE A 52 23.46 -14.54 11.34
C ILE A 52 22.79 -15.20 12.55
N ASP A 53 23.49 -16.19 13.13
CA ASP A 53 23.07 -16.78 14.40
C ASP A 53 23.09 -15.72 15.51
N ASN A 54 21.99 -15.62 16.24
CA ASN A 54 21.78 -14.60 17.26
C ASN A 54 21.01 -15.17 18.46
N ASP A 55 21.24 -14.58 19.64
CA ASP A 55 20.56 -14.96 20.89
C ASP A 55 19.35 -14.07 21.20
N LEU A 56 18.66 -13.59 20.16
CA LEU A 56 17.42 -12.85 20.35
C LEU A 56 16.31 -13.80 20.80
N PRO A 57 15.36 -13.33 21.64
CA PRO A 57 14.15 -14.09 21.91
C PRO A 57 13.45 -14.46 20.60
N LYS A 58 12.93 -15.69 20.52
CA LYS A 58 12.32 -16.23 19.29
C LYS A 58 11.24 -15.31 18.74
N ASP A 59 10.39 -14.77 19.61
CA ASP A 59 9.30 -13.88 19.19
C ASP A 59 9.83 -12.58 18.62
N THR A 60 10.84 -11.98 19.27
CA THR A 60 11.53 -10.79 18.76
C THR A 60 12.07 -11.06 17.37
N HIS A 61 12.81 -12.16 17.20
CA HIS A 61 13.39 -12.52 15.92
C HIS A 61 12.31 -12.70 14.84
N GLN A 62 11.24 -13.44 15.15
CA GLN A 62 10.13 -13.66 14.23
C GLN A 62 9.43 -12.36 13.84
N LEU A 63 9.19 -11.44 14.78
CA LEU A 63 8.54 -10.17 14.51
C LEU A 63 9.41 -9.22 13.67
N LEU A 64 10.73 -9.22 13.88
CA LEU A 64 11.67 -8.46 13.04
C LEU A 64 11.63 -8.96 11.59
N LEU A 65 11.66 -10.28 11.39
CA LEU A 65 11.56 -10.87 10.06
C LEU A 65 10.21 -10.60 9.41
N LEU A 66 9.11 -10.74 10.16
CA LEU A 66 7.76 -10.44 9.64
C LEU A 66 7.61 -8.98 9.25
N ALA A 67 8.14 -8.05 10.04
CA ALA A 67 8.14 -6.63 9.72
C ALA A 67 8.95 -6.35 8.44
N LEU A 68 10.13 -6.96 8.31
CA LEU A 68 10.96 -6.86 7.11
C LEU A 68 10.25 -7.40 5.85
N PHE A 69 9.71 -8.62 5.94
CA PHE A 69 9.02 -9.26 4.82
C PHE A 69 7.76 -8.48 4.43
N GLY A 70 6.97 -8.05 5.40
CA GLY A 70 5.78 -7.23 5.15
C GLY A 70 6.12 -5.92 4.44
N LYS A 71 7.22 -5.27 4.81
CA LYS A 71 7.69 -4.03 4.18
C LYS A 71 8.14 -4.24 2.75
N LEU A 72 8.93 -5.29 2.48
CA LEU A 72 9.34 -5.63 1.12
C LEU A 72 8.14 -5.97 0.22
N CYS A 73 7.14 -6.66 0.77
CA CYS A 73 5.86 -6.93 0.11
C CYS A 73 4.90 -5.71 0.04
N ARG A 74 5.37 -4.51 0.42
CA ARG A 74 4.61 -3.25 0.42
C ARG A 74 3.31 -3.30 1.22
N PHE A 75 3.27 -4.00 2.35
CA PHE A 75 2.11 -3.93 3.25
C PHE A 75 2.02 -2.53 3.88
N ASN A 76 0.81 -1.96 3.90
CA ASN A 76 0.56 -0.71 4.58
C ASN A 76 0.96 -0.79 6.06
N ASP A 77 1.60 0.26 6.60
CA ASP A 77 2.12 0.29 7.97
C ASP A 77 1.06 -0.02 9.03
N HIS A 78 -0.15 0.53 8.90
CA HIS A 78 -1.22 0.28 9.86
C HIS A 78 -1.71 -1.17 9.77
N TYR A 79 -1.83 -1.71 8.56
CA TYR A 79 -2.18 -3.12 8.34
C TYR A 79 -1.09 -4.06 8.90
N LEU A 80 0.18 -3.79 8.61
CA LEU A 80 1.32 -4.58 9.09
C LEU A 80 1.46 -4.51 10.62
N GLN A 81 1.19 -3.35 11.23
CA GLN A 81 1.12 -3.24 12.69
C GLN A 81 0.08 -4.19 13.29
N HIS A 82 -1.11 -4.29 12.69
CA HIS A 82 -2.14 -5.24 13.15
C HIS A 82 -1.71 -6.70 12.94
N ILE A 83 -1.04 -7.01 11.83
CA ILE A 83 -0.52 -8.37 11.59
C ILE A 83 0.54 -8.74 12.64
N LEU A 84 1.53 -7.88 12.89
CA LEU A 84 2.55 -8.07 13.92
C LEU A 84 1.94 -8.26 15.31
N ALA A 85 0.97 -7.42 15.68
CA ALA A 85 0.29 -7.52 16.96
C ALA A 85 -0.55 -8.80 17.08
N SER A 86 -1.19 -9.22 15.98
CA SER A 86 -1.93 -10.49 15.95
C SER A 86 -1.03 -11.71 16.02
N LEU A 87 0.19 -11.65 15.45
CA LEU A 87 1.18 -12.72 15.61
C LEU A 87 1.62 -12.82 17.07
N LEU A 88 1.91 -11.67 17.71
CA LEU A 88 2.21 -11.59 19.14
C LEU A 88 1.14 -12.26 20.01
N ALA A 89 -0.12 -11.93 19.75
CA ALA A 89 -1.25 -12.58 20.43
C ALA A 89 -1.30 -14.08 20.14
N THR A 90 -1.03 -14.50 18.90
CA THR A 90 -1.03 -15.92 18.52
C THR A 90 0.07 -16.69 19.25
N LEU A 91 1.27 -16.12 19.37
CA LEU A 91 2.41 -16.72 20.08
C LEU A 91 2.11 -16.83 21.58
N TRP A 92 1.59 -15.77 22.19
CA TRP A 92 1.17 -15.79 23.60
C TRP A 92 0.10 -16.85 23.87
N LEU A 93 -0.97 -16.88 23.05
CA LEU A 93 -2.04 -17.87 23.16
C LEU A 93 -1.56 -19.30 22.84
N SER A 94 -0.43 -19.46 22.14
CA SER A 94 0.15 -20.77 21.87
C SER A 94 0.94 -21.33 23.05
N ASP A 95 1.22 -20.49 24.05
CA ASP A 95 1.96 -20.87 25.26
C ASP A 95 1.11 -21.79 26.16
N LYS A 96 1.79 -22.72 26.83
CA LYS A 96 1.16 -23.76 27.65
C LYS A 96 0.50 -23.21 28.91
N GLU A 97 0.92 -22.04 29.38
CA GLU A 97 0.41 -21.40 30.60
C GLU A 97 -0.92 -20.67 30.36
N THR A 98 -1.26 -20.37 29.10
CA THR A 98 -2.47 -19.63 28.77
C THR A 98 -3.73 -20.49 28.91
N THR A 99 -4.74 -19.98 29.63
CA THR A 99 -5.99 -20.72 29.85
C THR A 99 -6.95 -20.64 28.65
N ARG A 100 -7.83 -21.65 28.52
CA ARG A 100 -8.89 -21.66 27.50
C ARG A 100 -9.84 -20.46 27.63
N GLU A 101 -10.07 -19.99 28.84
CA GLU A 101 -10.93 -18.84 29.14
C GLU A 101 -10.35 -17.54 28.60
N GLN A 102 -9.05 -17.30 28.82
CA GLN A 102 -8.35 -16.13 28.27
C GLN A 102 -8.39 -16.13 26.74
N THR A 103 -8.19 -17.29 26.12
CA THR A 103 -8.30 -17.45 24.65
C THR A 103 -9.70 -17.09 24.16
N ALA A 104 -10.74 -17.61 24.81
CA ALA A 104 -12.12 -17.32 24.46
C ALA A 104 -12.47 -15.83 24.63
N ALA A 105 -11.96 -15.18 25.69
CA ALA A 105 -12.16 -13.76 25.95
C ALA A 105 -11.54 -12.88 24.84
N VAL A 106 -10.31 -13.18 24.42
CA VAL A 106 -9.65 -12.49 23.30
C VAL A 106 -10.45 -12.68 22.00
N ILE A 107 -10.84 -13.92 21.66
CA ILE A 107 -11.61 -14.19 20.44
C ILE A 107 -12.94 -13.46 20.45
N ARG A 108 -13.65 -13.43 21.60
CA ARG A 108 -14.92 -12.71 21.76
C ARG A 108 -14.74 -11.22 21.54
N PHE A 109 -13.71 -10.61 22.13
CA PHE A 109 -13.39 -9.20 21.91
C PHE A 109 -13.13 -8.92 20.43
N LEU A 110 -12.27 -9.70 19.78
CA LEU A 110 -11.92 -9.50 18.37
C LEU A 110 -13.14 -9.60 17.44
N ARG A 111 -14.08 -10.52 17.73
CA ARG A 111 -15.35 -10.63 17.00
C ARG A 111 -16.24 -9.42 17.21
N ASN A 112 -16.41 -8.99 18.46
CA ASN A 112 -17.24 -7.81 18.79
C ASN A 112 -16.72 -6.53 18.11
N HIS A 113 -15.41 -6.43 17.89
CA HIS A 113 -14.77 -5.28 17.25
C HIS A 113 -14.46 -5.48 15.76
N ASN A 114 -14.94 -6.56 15.12
CA ASN A 114 -14.73 -6.87 13.70
C ASN A 114 -13.26 -6.93 13.26
N LEU A 115 -12.35 -7.35 14.15
CA LEU A 115 -10.91 -7.46 13.90
C LEU A 115 -10.56 -8.76 13.17
N SER A 116 -11.07 -8.91 11.95
CA SER A 116 -10.93 -10.13 11.14
C SER A 116 -9.49 -10.53 10.84
N VAL A 117 -8.59 -9.56 10.61
CA VAL A 117 -7.15 -9.79 10.40
C VAL A 117 -6.54 -10.56 11.57
N TRP A 118 -6.95 -10.22 12.80
CA TRP A 118 -6.46 -10.90 13.99
C TRP A 118 -6.99 -12.32 14.08
N LEU A 119 -8.28 -12.51 13.81
CA LEU A 119 -8.91 -13.82 13.81
C LEU A 119 -8.27 -14.75 12.76
N ASP A 120 -7.84 -14.24 11.62
CA ASP A 120 -7.11 -15.04 10.63
C ASP A 120 -5.75 -15.49 11.17
N THR A 121 -4.94 -14.58 11.71
CA THR A 121 -3.62 -14.94 12.23
C THR A 121 -3.72 -15.93 13.40
N LEU A 122 -4.72 -15.77 14.27
CA LEU A 122 -4.98 -16.70 15.38
C LEU A 122 -5.25 -18.13 14.93
N ARG A 123 -5.76 -18.35 13.72
CA ARG A 123 -5.95 -19.71 13.17
C ARG A 123 -4.62 -20.45 12.97
N LEU A 124 -3.49 -19.74 12.97
CA LEU A 124 -2.16 -20.32 12.87
C LEU A 124 -1.62 -20.90 14.18
N GLN A 125 -2.34 -20.78 15.30
CA GLN A 125 -1.90 -21.28 16.63
C GLN A 125 -1.37 -22.72 16.57
N LYS A 126 -2.12 -23.64 15.94
CA LYS A 126 -1.69 -25.05 15.78
C LYS A 126 -0.43 -25.19 14.92
N ALA A 127 -0.27 -24.35 13.90
CA ALA A 127 0.91 -24.39 13.04
C ALA A 127 2.15 -23.93 13.82
N PHE A 128 2.04 -22.90 14.66
CA PHE A 128 3.15 -22.44 15.49
C PHE A 128 3.54 -23.41 16.62
N GLN A 129 2.58 -24.18 17.13
CA GLN A 129 2.85 -25.28 18.07
C GLN A 129 3.49 -26.51 17.42
N ALA A 130 3.42 -26.64 16.09
CA ALA A 130 3.95 -27.79 15.39
C ALA A 130 5.47 -27.70 15.18
N THR A 131 6.15 -28.85 15.25
CA THR A 131 7.60 -28.96 15.04
C THR A 131 8.03 -28.66 13.60
N LYS A 132 7.16 -28.89 12.62
CA LYS A 132 7.43 -28.66 11.18
C LYS A 132 6.48 -27.62 10.57
N GLN A 133 6.69 -26.34 10.92
CA GLN A 133 5.91 -25.21 10.39
C GLN A 133 5.88 -25.16 8.85
N ILE A 134 6.96 -25.60 8.19
CA ILE A 134 7.10 -25.67 6.72
C ILE A 134 6.01 -26.49 6.02
N ASN A 135 5.34 -27.42 6.71
CA ASN A 135 4.27 -28.22 6.13
C ASN A 135 2.96 -27.43 5.97
N TYR A 136 2.77 -26.35 6.72
CA TYR A 136 1.55 -25.54 6.69
C TYR A 136 1.58 -24.46 5.60
N VAL A 137 2.76 -24.07 5.12
CA VAL A 137 2.92 -22.98 4.12
C VAL A 137 2.28 -23.30 2.76
N ALA A 138 2.16 -24.58 2.43
CA ALA A 138 1.56 -25.04 1.17
C ALA A 138 0.03 -24.95 1.15
N ASP A 139 -0.63 -24.69 2.28
CA ASP A 139 -2.09 -24.63 2.34
C ASP A 139 -2.62 -23.45 1.51
N SER A 140 -3.45 -23.77 0.52
CA SER A 140 -4.03 -22.80 -0.43
C SER A 140 -5.03 -21.85 0.24
N ARG A 141 -5.59 -22.22 1.39
CA ARG A 141 -6.57 -21.42 2.14
C ARG A 141 -5.93 -20.29 2.95
N LEU A 142 -4.62 -20.30 3.10
CA LEU A 142 -3.93 -19.20 3.76
C LEU A 142 -4.04 -17.94 2.91
N ASN A 143 -4.17 -16.79 3.57
CA ASN A 143 -3.93 -15.52 2.91
C ASN A 143 -2.44 -15.15 2.99
N MET A 144 -2.05 -14.12 2.24
CA MET A 144 -0.66 -13.69 2.16
C MET A 144 -0.08 -13.28 3.54
N ALA A 145 -0.86 -12.60 4.38
CA ALA A 145 -0.41 -12.20 5.72
C ALA A 145 -0.10 -13.41 6.60
N GLN A 146 -0.98 -14.42 6.59
CA GLN A 146 -0.77 -15.69 7.28
C GLN A 146 0.48 -16.42 6.77
N ARG A 147 0.70 -16.44 5.46
CA ARG A 147 1.91 -17.03 4.86
C ARG A 147 3.16 -16.31 5.33
N LEU A 148 3.20 -14.97 5.32
CA LEU A 148 4.34 -14.23 5.85
C LEU A 148 4.61 -14.51 7.33
N CYS A 149 3.56 -14.65 8.15
CA CYS A 149 3.69 -15.03 9.56
C CYS A 149 4.38 -16.40 9.72
N LEU A 150 4.00 -17.39 8.91
CA LEU A 150 4.63 -18.72 8.90
C LEU A 150 6.06 -18.67 8.37
N LEU A 151 6.31 -17.94 7.28
CA LEU A 151 7.66 -17.76 6.73
C LEU A 151 8.61 -17.18 7.77
N ALA A 152 8.19 -16.10 8.44
CA ALA A 152 8.97 -15.52 9.53
C ALA A 152 9.26 -16.53 10.65
N GLY A 153 8.28 -17.36 11.02
CA GLY A 153 8.46 -18.41 12.03
C GLY A 153 9.43 -19.52 11.60
N ILE A 154 9.39 -19.92 10.34
CA ILE A 154 10.30 -20.92 9.76
C ILE A 154 11.74 -20.43 9.78
N PHE A 155 11.98 -19.18 9.39
CA PHE A 155 13.32 -18.60 9.40
C PHE A 155 13.81 -18.30 10.82
N ALA A 156 12.94 -17.85 11.72
CA ALA A 156 13.28 -17.63 13.13
C ALA A 156 13.65 -18.94 13.86
N ASN A 157 13.06 -20.07 13.46
CA ASN A 157 13.32 -21.40 14.03
C ASN A 157 14.23 -22.27 13.13
N ARG A 158 15.01 -21.65 12.23
CA ARG A 158 15.91 -22.35 11.31
C ARG A 158 16.89 -23.25 12.08
N PRO A 159 17.02 -24.54 11.72
CA PRO A 159 18.08 -25.38 12.27
C PRO A 159 19.47 -24.86 11.86
N LYS A 160 20.40 -24.74 12.80
CA LYS A 160 21.76 -24.21 12.56
C LYS A 160 22.53 -24.88 11.41
N LYS A 161 22.23 -26.16 11.13
CA LYS A 161 22.88 -26.93 10.05
C LYS A 161 22.37 -26.58 8.64
N VAL A 162 21.23 -25.90 8.52
CA VAL A 162 20.60 -25.60 7.24
C VAL A 162 20.80 -24.13 6.90
N GLY A 163 21.46 -23.84 5.78
CA GLY A 163 21.61 -22.48 5.28
C GLY A 163 20.25 -21.83 4.94
N TYR A 164 20.11 -20.53 5.21
CA TYR A 164 18.86 -19.80 4.93
C TYR A 164 18.46 -19.83 3.44
N GLN A 165 19.42 -19.78 2.52
CA GLN A 165 19.16 -19.85 1.07
C GLN A 165 18.59 -21.21 0.66
N THR A 166 19.14 -22.30 1.21
CA THR A 166 18.64 -23.66 1.02
C THR A 166 17.23 -23.81 1.59
N LEU A 167 16.98 -23.27 2.78
CA LEU A 167 15.66 -23.27 3.40
C LEU A 167 14.65 -22.48 2.55
N PHE A 168 15.03 -21.32 2.04
CA PHE A 168 14.18 -20.54 1.13
C PHE A 168 13.81 -21.32 -0.12
N SER A 169 14.77 -21.99 -0.75
CA SER A 169 14.52 -22.81 -1.94
C SER A 169 13.52 -23.95 -1.66
N GLN A 170 13.64 -24.61 -0.50
CA GLN A 170 12.70 -25.66 -0.08
C GLN A 170 11.28 -25.12 0.17
N VAL A 171 11.17 -23.91 0.71
CA VAL A 171 9.89 -23.26 0.98
C VAL A 171 9.25 -22.73 -0.32
N ALA A 172 10.05 -22.13 -1.21
CA ALA A 172 9.58 -21.54 -2.46
C ALA A 172 8.86 -22.57 -3.36
N VAL A 173 9.40 -23.80 -3.43
CA VAL A 173 8.80 -24.89 -4.21
C VAL A 173 7.43 -25.33 -3.67
N ARG A 174 7.19 -25.15 -2.36
CA ARG A 174 5.94 -25.53 -1.69
C ARG A 174 4.85 -24.48 -1.79
N LEU A 175 5.17 -23.26 -2.20
CA LEU A 175 4.21 -22.17 -2.24
C LEU A 175 3.26 -22.31 -3.45
N PRO A 176 1.95 -22.05 -3.25
CA PRO A 176 0.98 -22.03 -4.35
C PRO A 176 1.42 -21.05 -5.44
N ALA A 177 1.13 -21.37 -6.70
CA ALA A 177 1.52 -20.55 -7.85
C ALA A 177 1.04 -19.09 -7.73
N ASN A 178 -0.18 -18.90 -7.19
CA ASN A 178 -0.83 -17.59 -7.03
C ASN A 178 -0.11 -16.67 -6.03
N ASP A 179 0.77 -17.18 -5.17
CA ASP A 179 1.50 -16.37 -4.19
C ASP A 179 2.96 -16.10 -4.58
N ARG A 180 3.42 -16.67 -5.70
CA ARG A 180 4.83 -16.60 -6.11
C ARG A 180 5.27 -15.19 -6.50
N HIS A 181 4.37 -14.31 -6.94
CA HIS A 181 4.73 -12.92 -7.23
C HIS A 181 5.17 -12.17 -5.97
N TYR A 182 4.70 -12.58 -4.79
CA TYR A 182 5.18 -12.00 -3.53
C TYR A 182 6.57 -12.50 -3.14
N LEU A 183 6.96 -13.71 -3.58
CA LEU A 183 8.34 -14.18 -3.40
C LEU A 183 9.33 -13.33 -4.19
N ALA A 184 8.93 -12.78 -5.33
CA ALA A 184 9.79 -11.89 -6.10
C ALA A 184 10.26 -10.68 -5.27
N ALA A 185 9.40 -10.16 -4.38
CA ALA A 185 9.76 -9.07 -3.47
C ALA A 185 10.76 -9.49 -2.37
N LEU A 186 10.80 -10.78 -2.01
CA LEU A 186 11.67 -11.33 -0.96
C LEU A 186 12.96 -11.93 -1.51
N ILE A 187 13.02 -12.27 -2.80
CA ILE A 187 14.11 -13.05 -3.41
C ILE A 187 15.48 -12.38 -3.23
N ALA A 188 15.51 -11.05 -3.25
CA ALA A 188 16.72 -10.26 -3.05
C ALA A 188 17.39 -10.50 -1.69
N LEU A 189 16.64 -10.94 -0.67
CA LEU A 189 17.19 -11.32 0.63
C LEU A 189 17.96 -12.65 0.60
N PHE A 190 17.72 -13.48 -0.41
CA PHE A 190 18.27 -14.84 -0.48
C PHE A 190 19.30 -15.01 -1.58
N GLU A 191 19.35 -14.11 -2.56
CA GLU A 191 20.32 -14.16 -3.67
C GLU A 191 21.60 -13.35 -3.40
N ARG A 192 21.54 -12.38 -2.49
CA ARG A 192 22.61 -11.39 -2.29
C ARG A 192 23.24 -11.52 -0.91
N ALA A 193 24.46 -10.99 -0.77
CA ALA A 193 25.08 -10.82 0.54
C ALA A 193 24.26 -9.85 1.40
N LEU A 194 24.08 -10.18 2.67
CA LEU A 194 23.30 -9.41 3.64
C LEU A 194 24.20 -8.75 4.69
N PRO A 195 23.72 -7.70 5.40
CA PRO A 195 24.45 -7.04 6.48
C PRO A 195 24.97 -8.02 7.54
N GLY A 196 26.27 -8.00 7.78
CA GLY A 196 27.05 -8.89 8.63
C GLY A 196 27.72 -10.05 7.90
N ALA A 197 27.55 -10.17 6.57
CA ALA A 197 28.35 -11.06 5.75
C ALA A 197 29.79 -10.54 5.61
N LYS A 198 30.75 -11.47 5.66
CA LYS A 198 32.13 -11.22 5.22
C LYS A 198 32.17 -11.34 3.70
N ILE A 199 32.71 -10.32 3.05
CA ILE A 199 32.67 -10.17 1.60
C ILE A 199 34.05 -9.78 1.07
N TYR A 200 34.21 -9.86 -0.25
CA TYR A 200 35.28 -9.20 -0.98
C TYR A 200 34.68 -8.04 -1.78
N ALA A 201 35.19 -6.84 -1.58
CA ALA A 201 34.78 -5.64 -2.30
C ALA A 201 36.00 -5.10 -3.05
N ASN A 202 35.89 -4.94 -4.37
CA ASN A 202 37.02 -4.53 -5.23
C ASN A 202 38.30 -5.37 -5.02
N GLY A 203 38.15 -6.66 -4.72
CA GLY A 203 39.28 -7.58 -4.46
C GLY A 203 39.86 -7.53 -3.03
N ALA A 204 39.39 -6.62 -2.16
CA ALA A 204 39.81 -6.54 -0.77
C ALA A 204 38.79 -7.19 0.18
N PRO A 205 39.21 -7.88 1.26
CA PRO A 205 38.30 -8.42 2.25
C PRO A 205 37.63 -7.30 3.06
N GLY A 206 36.35 -7.44 3.33
CA GLY A 206 35.57 -6.49 4.11
C GLY A 206 34.32 -7.11 4.73
N ALA A 207 33.53 -6.28 5.38
CA ALA A 207 32.26 -6.65 5.96
C ALA A 207 31.14 -5.73 5.46
N LEU A 208 30.04 -6.33 5.04
CA LEU A 208 28.84 -5.58 4.66
C LEU A 208 28.13 -5.14 5.95
N ILE A 209 27.92 -3.84 6.16
CA ILE A 209 27.28 -3.32 7.39
C ILE A 209 25.87 -2.80 7.13
N ASP A 210 25.62 -2.26 5.92
CA ASP A 210 24.32 -1.73 5.53
C ASP A 210 24.05 -1.99 4.05
N ILE A 211 22.78 -1.92 3.65
CA ILE A 211 22.32 -2.18 2.29
C ILE A 211 21.34 -1.11 1.81
N GLN A 212 21.41 -0.86 0.51
CA GLN A 212 20.47 -0.13 -0.32
C GLN A 212 20.07 -1.04 -1.49
N GLN A 213 19.12 -0.63 -2.34
CA GLN A 213 18.66 -1.52 -3.43
C GLN A 213 19.79 -1.89 -4.40
N ASN A 214 20.71 -0.95 -4.64
CA ASN A 214 21.79 -1.08 -5.63
C ASN A 214 23.21 -0.93 -5.03
N HIS A 215 23.33 -0.53 -3.77
CA HIS A 215 24.62 -0.29 -3.10
C HIS A 215 24.67 -1.02 -1.74
N GLY A 216 25.87 -1.34 -1.28
CA GLY A 216 26.14 -1.84 0.06
C GLY A 216 27.20 -0.98 0.75
N PHE A 217 27.04 -0.71 2.04
CA PHE A 217 28.05 -0.03 2.84
C PHE A 217 29.03 -1.07 3.37
N VAL A 218 30.28 -0.98 2.91
CA VAL A 218 31.32 -1.95 3.24
C VAL A 218 32.34 -1.33 4.17
N PHE A 219 32.52 -1.97 5.33
CA PHE A 219 33.65 -1.70 6.20
C PHE A 219 34.85 -2.51 5.73
N MET A 220 35.94 -1.83 5.36
CA MET A 220 37.21 -2.46 4.98
C MET A 220 38.25 -2.06 6.02
N PRO A 221 38.95 -3.02 6.65
CA PRO A 221 40.08 -2.71 7.51
C PRO A 221 41.26 -2.27 6.62
N SER A 222 41.25 -1.01 6.17
CA SER A 222 42.31 -0.43 5.35
C SER A 222 43.14 0.57 6.18
N SER A 223 44.34 0.89 5.71
CA SER A 223 45.27 1.85 6.33
C SER A 223 44.82 3.31 6.23
N GLU A 224 43.83 3.61 5.39
CA GLU A 224 43.19 4.92 5.33
C GLU A 224 42.09 4.96 6.39
N ASN A 225 42.08 5.99 7.25
CA ASN A 225 41.17 6.20 8.40
C ASN A 225 39.68 6.40 7.99
N GLU A 226 39.19 5.69 6.98
CA GLU A 226 37.81 5.76 6.53
C GLU A 226 37.02 4.57 7.09
N ASP A 227 35.95 4.88 7.82
CA ASP A 227 35.06 3.91 8.48
C ASP A 227 34.16 3.11 7.51
N GLY A 228 34.54 3.03 6.23
CA GLY A 228 33.85 2.30 5.17
C GLY A 228 33.34 3.18 4.02
N LYS A 229 32.89 2.52 2.94
CA LYS A 229 32.40 3.18 1.71
C LYS A 229 31.15 2.51 1.17
N TRP A 230 30.27 3.30 0.55
CA TRP A 230 29.17 2.78 -0.27
C TRP A 230 29.71 2.30 -1.62
N LEU A 231 29.49 1.03 -1.93
CA LEU A 231 29.94 0.40 -3.17
C LEU A 231 28.74 -0.22 -3.90
N PRO A 232 28.71 -0.21 -5.24
CA PRO A 232 27.70 -0.91 -6.01
C PRO A 232 27.65 -2.40 -5.64
N LEU A 233 26.45 -2.99 -5.55
CA LEU A 233 26.32 -4.41 -5.22
C LEU A 233 27.01 -5.32 -6.24
N SER A 234 27.20 -4.85 -7.48
CA SER A 234 27.94 -5.57 -8.52
C SER A 234 29.43 -5.75 -8.23
N SER A 235 30.03 -4.90 -7.38
CA SER A 235 31.44 -5.02 -6.98
C SER A 235 31.65 -5.76 -5.67
N ILE A 236 30.57 -6.30 -5.08
CA ILE A 236 30.57 -7.05 -3.84
C ILE A 236 30.39 -8.54 -4.16
N HIS A 237 31.35 -9.35 -3.71
CA HIS A 237 31.33 -10.79 -3.91
C HIS A 237 31.43 -11.53 -2.58
N SER A 238 30.66 -12.60 -2.45
CA SER A 238 30.72 -13.52 -1.29
C SER A 238 30.93 -14.94 -1.81
N PRO A 239 32.18 -15.31 -2.17
CA PRO A 239 32.47 -16.64 -2.73
C PRO A 239 32.28 -17.75 -1.68
N VAL A 240 32.44 -17.42 -0.40
CA VAL A 240 32.17 -18.32 0.73
C VAL A 240 31.20 -17.63 1.67
N ALA A 241 30.09 -18.29 1.99
CA ALA A 241 29.10 -17.79 2.93
C ALA A 241 29.67 -17.78 4.36
N MET A 242 30.32 -16.68 4.73
CA MET A 242 30.81 -16.42 6.07
C MET A 242 30.13 -15.19 6.63
N SER A 243 29.73 -15.25 7.90
CA SER A 243 29.17 -14.11 8.64
C SER A 243 30.01 -13.82 9.88
N MET A 244 29.98 -12.57 10.33
CA MET A 244 30.49 -12.22 11.66
C MET A 244 29.46 -12.55 12.74
N PRO A 245 29.88 -12.68 14.01
CA PRO A 245 28.93 -12.84 15.11
C PRO A 245 28.00 -11.62 15.22
N PHE A 246 26.75 -11.85 15.60
CA PHE A 246 25.73 -10.81 15.64
C PHE A 246 26.11 -9.60 16.52
N GLU A 247 26.77 -9.84 17.66
CA GLU A 247 27.18 -8.76 18.57
C GLU A 247 28.24 -7.85 17.94
N HIS A 248 29.19 -8.43 17.20
CA HIS A 248 30.21 -7.68 16.47
C HIS A 248 29.60 -6.86 15.34
N PHE A 249 28.61 -7.43 14.64
CA PHE A 249 27.84 -6.69 13.62
C PHE A 249 27.14 -5.47 14.22
N ILE A 250 26.46 -5.63 15.36
CA ILE A 250 25.74 -4.52 16.01
C ILE A 250 26.72 -3.42 16.49
N ALA A 251 27.89 -3.80 16.99
CA ALA A 251 28.95 -2.85 17.36
C ALA A 251 29.38 -2.03 16.13
N LEU A 252 29.82 -2.71 15.06
CA LEU A 252 30.24 -2.04 13.81
C LEU A 252 29.12 -1.19 13.18
N TYR A 253 27.88 -1.67 13.21
CA TYR A 253 26.72 -0.92 12.72
C TYR A 253 26.50 0.39 13.49
N THR A 254 26.81 0.39 14.80
CA THR A 254 26.72 1.56 15.65
C THR A 254 27.89 2.51 15.41
N ASP A 255 29.10 1.97 15.35
CA ASP A 255 30.33 2.75 15.19
C ASP A 255 30.37 3.48 13.83
N THR A 256 29.87 2.82 12.78
CA THR A 256 29.81 3.38 11.41
C THR A 256 28.58 4.27 11.17
N ALA A 257 27.76 4.58 12.18
CA ALA A 257 26.49 5.28 11.99
C ALA A 257 26.64 6.64 11.29
N GLN A 258 27.70 7.40 11.57
CA GLN A 258 27.95 8.69 10.92
C GLN A 258 28.35 8.53 9.44
N ALA A 259 29.23 7.58 9.14
CA ALA A 259 29.70 7.32 7.78
C ALA A 259 28.57 6.81 6.86
N ARG A 260 27.56 6.13 7.42
CA ARG A 260 26.40 5.60 6.68
C ARG A 260 25.38 6.68 6.27
N VAL A 261 25.43 7.89 6.82
CA VAL A 261 24.48 8.98 6.52
C VAL A 261 24.60 9.49 5.08
N ASN A 262 25.74 9.27 4.42
CA ASN A 262 25.95 9.64 3.01
C ASN A 262 25.10 8.76 2.08
N GLN A 263 23.82 9.13 1.91
CA GLN A 263 22.81 8.40 1.14
C GLN A 263 22.79 8.85 -0.32
N GLY A 264 23.72 8.34 -1.13
CA GLY A 264 23.71 8.56 -2.58
C GLY A 264 22.75 7.66 -3.37
N GLY A 265 22.05 6.72 -2.72
CA GLY A 265 21.28 5.67 -3.40
C GLY A 265 19.89 5.43 -2.82
N THR A 266 19.12 4.55 -3.48
CA THR A 266 17.75 4.25 -3.10
C THR A 266 17.68 3.39 -1.83
N PRO A 267 16.84 3.75 -0.83
CA PRO A 267 16.69 2.99 0.39
C PRO A 267 16.35 1.51 0.13
N PHE A 268 16.82 0.62 1.00
CA PHE A 268 16.58 -0.82 0.85
C PHE A 268 15.10 -1.18 0.85
N LEU A 269 14.33 -0.61 1.78
CA LEU A 269 12.88 -0.78 1.81
C LEU A 269 12.24 0.04 0.67
N PRO A 270 11.14 -0.43 0.07
CA PRO A 270 10.44 0.31 -0.96
C PRO A 270 10.05 1.72 -0.46
N SER A 271 10.40 2.75 -1.24
CA SER A 271 10.04 4.13 -0.92
C SER A 271 8.54 4.33 -1.03
N ASN A 272 7.96 4.99 -0.03
CA ASN A 272 6.59 5.48 -0.09
C ASN A 272 6.58 6.89 -0.65
N TYR A 273 5.71 7.14 -1.62
CA TYR A 273 5.43 8.47 -2.13
C TYR A 273 4.39 9.15 -1.22
N ALA A 274 4.65 10.42 -0.86
CA ALA A 274 3.68 11.21 -0.12
C ALA A 274 2.39 11.34 -0.93
N ILE A 275 1.25 10.97 -0.32
CA ILE A 275 -0.08 11.10 -0.95
C ILE A 275 -0.49 12.57 -0.99
N GLN A 276 -0.06 13.37 -0.01
CA GLN A 276 -0.50 14.75 0.17
C GLN A 276 -0.06 15.69 -0.97
N HIS A 277 1.07 15.40 -1.64
CA HIS A 277 1.63 16.29 -2.64
C HIS A 277 1.93 15.56 -3.96
N PRO A 278 1.71 16.24 -5.10
CA PRO A 278 2.12 15.72 -6.41
C PRO A 278 3.64 15.59 -6.49
N PRO A 279 4.16 14.72 -7.38
CA PRO A 279 5.60 14.66 -7.64
C PRO A 279 6.08 15.95 -8.30
N ASN A 280 7.31 16.37 -7.97
CA ASN A 280 7.92 17.56 -8.58
C ASN A 280 7.95 17.51 -10.11
N ALA A 281 8.17 16.31 -10.68
CA ALA A 281 8.12 16.11 -12.13
C ALA A 281 6.71 16.32 -12.72
N LEU A 282 5.64 16.06 -11.96
CA LEU A 282 4.28 16.39 -12.40
C LEU A 282 4.02 17.88 -12.25
N LEU A 283 4.50 18.52 -11.19
CA LEU A 283 4.38 19.97 -11.02
C LEU A 283 5.03 20.71 -12.19
N SER A 284 6.25 20.33 -12.59
CA SER A 284 6.92 20.96 -13.74
C SER A 284 6.18 20.76 -15.07
N ILE A 285 5.46 19.65 -15.24
CA ILE A 285 4.58 19.40 -16.39
C ILE A 285 3.32 20.28 -16.28
N VAL A 286 2.64 20.29 -15.13
CA VAL A 286 1.42 21.09 -14.91
C VAL A 286 1.71 22.58 -15.07
N ASP A 287 2.83 23.08 -14.56
CA ASP A 287 3.26 24.46 -14.73
C ASP A 287 3.47 24.80 -16.22
N ALA A 288 4.01 23.86 -17.01
CA ALA A 288 4.14 24.04 -18.45
C ALA A 288 2.78 24.08 -19.17
N LEU A 289 1.81 23.28 -18.71
CA LEU A 289 0.44 23.27 -19.24
C LEU A 289 -0.34 24.55 -18.90
N GLN A 290 0.03 25.28 -17.85
CA GLN A 290 -0.65 26.51 -17.41
C GLN A 290 -0.10 27.79 -18.06
N LYS A 291 0.96 27.71 -18.87
CA LYS A 291 1.48 28.86 -19.63
C LYS A 291 0.46 29.33 -20.66
N SER A 292 0.37 30.65 -20.91
CA SER A 292 -0.56 31.24 -21.90
C SER A 292 -0.30 30.74 -23.32
N GLU A 293 0.95 30.46 -23.65
CA GLU A 293 1.37 29.74 -24.86
C GLU A 293 2.18 28.51 -24.43
N VAL A 294 1.62 27.33 -24.66
CA VAL A 294 2.27 26.06 -24.29
C VAL A 294 3.20 25.62 -25.42
N ASP A 295 4.49 25.53 -25.12
CA ASP A 295 5.48 24.92 -26.00
C ASP A 295 5.31 23.39 -25.96
N ILE A 296 4.67 22.86 -27.01
CA ILE A 296 4.38 21.41 -27.13
C ILE A 296 5.68 20.58 -27.15
N PRO A 297 6.73 20.92 -27.92
CA PRO A 297 8.05 20.29 -27.80
C PRO A 297 8.60 20.25 -26.37
N GLU A 298 8.65 21.37 -25.65
CA GLU A 298 9.15 21.43 -24.26
C GLU A 298 8.33 20.51 -23.33
N LEU A 299 7.01 20.53 -23.49
CA LEU A 299 6.10 19.67 -22.73
C LEU A 299 6.35 18.19 -22.99
N CYS A 300 6.52 17.80 -24.27
CA CYS A 300 6.77 16.42 -24.67
C CYS A 300 8.08 15.90 -24.06
N GLU A 301 9.14 16.71 -24.08
CA GLU A 301 10.44 16.36 -23.49
C GLU A 301 10.31 16.11 -21.97
N LYS A 302 9.58 16.97 -21.25
CA LYS A 302 9.34 16.80 -19.81
C LYS A 302 8.54 15.53 -19.49
N ILE A 303 7.57 15.17 -20.32
CA ILE A 303 6.80 13.93 -20.17
C ILE A 303 7.68 12.71 -20.45
N GLU A 304 8.52 12.75 -21.49
CA GLU A 304 9.42 11.65 -21.87
C GLU A 304 10.47 11.35 -20.80
N GLN A 305 10.91 12.37 -20.04
CA GLN A 305 11.79 12.21 -18.88
C GLN A 305 11.16 11.37 -17.75
N VAL A 306 9.84 11.15 -17.75
CA VAL A 306 9.12 10.30 -16.79
C VAL A 306 8.55 9.07 -17.51
N PRO A 307 9.26 7.92 -17.52
CA PRO A 307 8.88 6.76 -18.33
C PRO A 307 7.46 6.23 -18.07
N THR A 308 6.99 6.28 -16.82
CA THR A 308 5.64 5.82 -16.46
C THR A 308 4.55 6.69 -17.09
N PHE A 309 4.73 8.02 -17.11
CA PHE A 309 3.80 8.96 -17.74
C PHE A 309 3.79 8.79 -19.25
N ASN A 310 4.98 8.64 -19.85
CA ASN A 310 5.10 8.40 -21.29
C ASN A 310 4.38 7.11 -21.70
N GLN A 311 4.66 5.99 -21.01
CA GLN A 311 4.00 4.71 -21.29
C GLN A 311 2.48 4.78 -21.13
N PHE A 312 2.00 5.41 -20.05
CA PHE A 312 0.57 5.58 -19.80
C PHE A 312 -0.14 6.35 -20.92
N LEU A 313 0.38 7.52 -21.32
CA LEU A 313 -0.24 8.33 -22.37
C LEU A 313 -0.20 7.64 -23.73
N MET A 314 0.92 6.99 -24.06
CA MET A 314 1.08 6.24 -25.31
C MET A 314 0.10 5.06 -25.41
N GLN A 315 -0.06 4.30 -24.33
CA GLN A 315 -1.01 3.18 -24.30
C GLN A 315 -2.46 3.64 -24.39
N THR A 316 -2.84 4.63 -23.59
CA THR A 316 -4.23 5.13 -23.56
C THR A 316 -4.59 5.76 -24.91
N ALA A 317 -3.71 6.60 -25.47
CA ALA A 317 -3.94 7.23 -26.78
C ALA A 317 -4.04 6.21 -27.92
N SER A 318 -3.35 5.07 -27.80
CA SER A 318 -3.44 3.98 -28.78
C SER A 318 -4.78 3.24 -28.73
N GLN A 319 -5.40 3.17 -27.55
CA GLN A 319 -6.69 2.50 -27.33
C GLN A 319 -7.87 3.40 -27.67
N ASP A 320 -7.79 4.69 -27.34
CA ASP A 320 -8.91 5.63 -27.49
C ASP A 320 -8.99 6.28 -28.87
N ASN A 321 -7.95 6.18 -29.71
CA ASN A 321 -8.03 6.76 -31.03
C ASN A 321 -9.02 5.99 -31.92
N ARG A 322 -9.70 6.72 -32.81
CA ARG A 322 -10.79 6.21 -33.66
C ARG A 322 -10.42 4.98 -34.51
N LEU A 323 -9.14 4.79 -34.80
CA LEU A 323 -8.63 3.70 -35.64
C LEU A 323 -7.97 2.57 -34.80
N GLN A 324 -7.89 2.73 -33.47
CA GLN A 324 -7.13 1.88 -32.53
C GLN A 324 -5.70 1.59 -33.00
N LEU A 325 -5.08 2.54 -33.69
CA LEU A 325 -3.73 2.40 -34.22
C LEU A 325 -2.70 2.72 -33.12
N PRO A 326 -1.57 2.01 -33.06
CA PRO A 326 -0.53 2.31 -32.10
C PRO A 326 0.03 3.72 -32.35
N VAL A 327 -0.04 4.56 -31.34
CA VAL A 327 0.57 5.89 -31.33
C VAL A 327 2.09 5.73 -31.30
N LYS A 328 2.81 6.51 -32.12
CA LYS A 328 4.27 6.34 -32.30
C LYS A 328 5.12 7.30 -31.49
N ASN A 329 4.58 8.43 -31.08
CA ASN A 329 5.29 9.42 -30.27
C ASN A 329 4.35 10.16 -29.31
N ILE A 330 4.91 10.73 -28.24
CA ILE A 330 4.12 11.42 -27.22
C ILE A 330 3.41 12.65 -27.77
N LYS A 331 4.01 13.34 -28.75
CA LYS A 331 3.41 14.50 -29.40
C LYS A 331 2.05 14.16 -30.01
N GLN A 332 1.95 13.01 -30.68
CA GLN A 332 0.70 12.50 -31.24
C GLN A 332 -0.33 12.19 -30.13
N ALA A 333 0.10 11.61 -29.00
CA ALA A 333 -0.78 11.38 -27.85
C ALA A 333 -1.32 12.70 -27.28
N VAL A 334 -0.46 13.70 -27.07
CA VAL A 334 -0.82 15.02 -26.56
C VAL A 334 -1.79 15.74 -27.49
N LEU A 335 -1.56 15.68 -28.81
CA LEU A 335 -2.45 16.27 -29.81
C LEU A 335 -3.80 15.55 -29.92
N THR A 336 -3.85 14.24 -29.63
CA THR A 336 -5.10 13.45 -29.68
C THR A 336 -6.06 13.85 -28.57
N TYR A 337 -5.55 14.04 -27.35
CA TYR A 337 -6.38 14.42 -26.20
C TYR A 337 -6.54 15.92 -26.01
N GLY A 338 -5.55 16.71 -26.43
CA GLY A 338 -5.45 18.12 -26.09
C GLY A 338 -4.78 18.34 -24.73
N ILE A 339 -4.15 19.50 -24.60
CA ILE A 339 -3.23 19.86 -23.52
C ILE A 339 -3.91 19.83 -22.14
N GLU A 340 -5.13 20.36 -22.03
CA GLU A 340 -5.88 20.39 -20.75
C GLU A 340 -6.22 18.97 -20.25
N ARG A 341 -6.66 18.08 -21.16
CA ARG A 341 -7.05 16.71 -20.81
C ARG A 341 -5.84 15.87 -20.41
N VAL A 342 -4.69 16.09 -21.04
CA VAL A 342 -3.42 15.44 -20.67
C VAL A 342 -3.05 15.78 -19.22
N GLY A 343 -3.21 17.03 -18.80
CA GLY A 343 -2.99 17.45 -17.42
C GLY A 343 -3.84 16.65 -16.43
N ASP A 344 -5.16 16.63 -16.64
CA ASP A 344 -6.08 15.89 -15.77
C ASP A 344 -5.75 14.38 -15.72
N MET A 345 -5.44 13.78 -16.87
CA MET A 345 -5.07 12.36 -16.97
C MET A 345 -3.79 12.03 -16.20
N LEU A 346 -2.74 12.85 -16.34
CA LEU A 346 -1.47 12.65 -15.64
C LEU A 346 -1.63 12.82 -14.12
N ILE A 347 -2.42 13.81 -13.68
CA ILE A 347 -2.73 14.00 -12.26
C ILE A 347 -3.49 12.79 -11.71
N GLN A 348 -4.53 12.33 -12.43
CA GLN A 348 -5.32 11.18 -12.00
C GLN A 348 -4.46 9.92 -11.89
N PHE A 349 -3.61 9.66 -12.89
CA PHE A 349 -2.69 8.52 -12.91
C PHE A 349 -1.72 8.58 -11.72
N ALA A 350 -1.03 9.70 -11.53
CA ALA A 350 -0.07 9.90 -10.46
C ALA A 350 -0.70 9.81 -9.05
N LEU A 351 -1.94 10.28 -8.90
CA LEU A 351 -2.70 10.15 -7.67
C LEU A 351 -3.09 8.69 -7.40
N MET A 352 -3.59 7.98 -8.41
CA MET A 352 -3.97 6.57 -8.27
C MET A 352 -2.77 5.68 -7.92
N GLU A 353 -1.60 5.92 -8.52
CA GLU A 353 -0.36 5.21 -8.16
C GLU A 353 -0.02 5.40 -6.68
N ARG A 354 -0.12 6.63 -6.16
CA ARG A 354 0.13 6.94 -4.74
C ARG A 354 -0.90 6.36 -3.79
N LEU A 355 -2.19 6.40 -4.15
CA LEU A 355 -3.26 5.83 -3.32
C LEU A 355 -3.13 4.30 -3.22
N THR A 356 -2.50 3.67 -4.21
CA THR A 356 -2.47 2.22 -4.37
C THR A 356 -1.11 1.56 -4.18
N GLN A 357 -0.09 2.34 -3.80
CA GLN A 357 1.28 1.88 -3.60
C GLN A 357 1.45 0.81 -2.51
N ASN A 358 0.54 0.77 -1.53
CA ASN A 358 0.62 -0.10 -0.35
C ASN A 358 -0.57 -1.08 -0.29
N GLN A 359 -0.26 -2.35 -0.04
CA GLN A 359 -1.20 -3.47 0.05
C GLN A 359 -1.92 -3.51 1.40
N TYR A 360 -3.22 -3.76 1.36
CA TYR A 360 -4.11 -4.02 2.49
C TYR A 360 -5.38 -4.74 1.98
N PRO A 361 -6.16 -5.41 2.84
CA PRO A 361 -7.20 -6.34 2.39
C PRO A 361 -8.25 -5.71 1.46
N LEU A 362 -8.65 -4.46 1.72
CA LEU A 362 -9.65 -3.76 0.91
C LEU A 362 -9.10 -3.07 -0.34
N LEU A 363 -7.77 -3.05 -0.57
CA LEU A 363 -7.19 -2.32 -1.70
C LEU A 363 -7.84 -2.67 -3.05
N PRO A 364 -8.04 -3.95 -3.42
CA PRO A 364 -8.67 -4.29 -4.70
C PRO A 364 -10.10 -3.74 -4.80
N MET A 365 -10.87 -3.81 -3.72
CA MET A 365 -12.24 -3.29 -3.69
C MET A 365 -12.28 -1.76 -3.78
N CYS A 366 -11.38 -1.06 -3.06
CA CYS A 366 -11.25 0.39 -3.14
C CYS A 366 -10.87 0.84 -4.56
N LYS A 367 -9.94 0.12 -5.22
CA LYS A 367 -9.59 0.34 -6.63
C LYS A 367 -10.80 0.16 -7.53
N GLN A 368 -11.49 -0.99 -7.42
CA GLN A 368 -12.64 -1.30 -8.27
C GLN A 368 -13.75 -0.26 -8.14
N PHE A 369 -14.10 0.09 -6.90
CA PHE A 369 -15.09 1.13 -6.64
C PHE A 369 -14.69 2.47 -7.26
N THR A 370 -13.44 2.87 -7.10
CA THR A 370 -12.97 4.17 -7.61
C THR A 370 -12.95 4.17 -9.13
N LEU A 371 -12.48 3.10 -9.78
CA LEU A 371 -12.48 2.97 -11.23
C LEU A 371 -13.90 3.03 -11.80
N LEU A 372 -14.83 2.29 -11.20
CA LEU A 372 -16.24 2.30 -11.62
C LEU A 372 -16.88 3.68 -11.44
N ALA A 373 -16.66 4.33 -10.28
CA ALA A 373 -17.18 5.66 -10.03
C ALA A 373 -16.60 6.71 -11.00
N CYS A 374 -15.31 6.62 -11.33
CA CYS A 374 -14.66 7.49 -12.31
C CYS A 374 -15.20 7.25 -13.72
N ALA A 375 -15.46 6.00 -14.08
CA ALA A 375 -16.00 5.66 -15.39
C ALA A 375 -17.43 6.19 -15.57
N PHE A 376 -18.30 6.08 -14.56
CA PHE A 376 -19.61 6.72 -14.57
C PHE A 376 -19.51 8.25 -14.63
N ALA A 377 -18.62 8.86 -13.85
CA ALA A 377 -18.44 10.31 -13.87
C ALA A 377 -17.99 10.82 -15.25
N SER A 378 -17.06 10.10 -15.88
CA SER A 378 -16.60 10.36 -17.24
C SER A 378 -17.75 10.22 -18.25
N HIS A 379 -18.52 9.14 -18.18
CA HIS A 379 -19.65 8.89 -19.08
C HIS A 379 -20.73 9.97 -18.96
N PHE A 380 -21.17 10.31 -17.75
CA PHE A 380 -22.20 11.33 -17.56
C PHE A 380 -21.72 12.74 -17.90
N ALA A 381 -20.41 13.02 -17.82
CA ALA A 381 -19.85 14.27 -18.31
C ALA A 381 -19.82 14.36 -19.85
N GLN A 382 -19.80 13.22 -20.56
CA GLN A 382 -19.92 13.18 -22.02
C GLN A 382 -21.36 13.43 -22.49
N THR A 383 -22.33 12.90 -21.75
CA THR A 383 -23.75 12.97 -22.13
C THR A 383 -24.45 14.23 -21.62
N ALA A 384 -24.10 14.71 -20.42
CA ALA A 384 -24.66 15.95 -19.90
C ALA A 384 -24.02 17.17 -20.56
N ASN A 385 -24.81 18.23 -20.78
CA ASN A 385 -24.28 19.54 -21.13
C ASN A 385 -23.71 20.23 -19.87
N THR A 386 -22.44 19.94 -19.54
CA THR A 386 -21.70 20.39 -18.35
C THR A 386 -20.37 21.05 -18.71
N LYS A 387 -19.75 21.74 -17.75
CA LYS A 387 -18.38 22.26 -17.89
C LYS A 387 -17.31 21.19 -17.69
N PHE A 388 -17.66 20.03 -17.13
CA PHE A 388 -16.71 18.95 -16.98
C PHE A 388 -16.30 18.38 -18.35
N SER A 389 -14.99 18.30 -18.59
CA SER A 389 -14.47 17.29 -19.50
C SER A 389 -14.61 15.90 -18.85
N PRO A 390 -14.68 14.81 -19.63
CA PRO A 390 -14.75 13.45 -19.09
C PRO A 390 -13.57 13.14 -18.16
N GLN A 391 -12.37 13.62 -18.51
CA GLN A 391 -11.15 13.49 -17.71
C GLN A 391 -11.23 14.28 -16.40
N SER A 392 -11.72 15.52 -16.42
CA SER A 392 -11.88 16.35 -15.22
C SER A 392 -12.91 15.78 -14.24
N ALA A 393 -13.99 15.16 -14.75
CA ALA A 393 -14.98 14.48 -13.92
C ALA A 393 -14.39 13.24 -13.25
N ALA A 394 -13.64 12.43 -14.00
CA ALA A 394 -12.94 11.25 -13.47
C ALA A 394 -11.86 11.64 -12.43
N LEU A 395 -11.10 12.70 -12.68
CA LEU A 395 -10.11 13.23 -11.73
C LEU A 395 -10.79 13.72 -10.45
N THR A 396 -11.83 14.55 -10.56
CA THR A 396 -12.59 15.05 -9.40
C THR A 396 -13.17 13.89 -8.58
N MET A 397 -13.71 12.87 -9.25
CA MET A 397 -14.19 11.65 -8.60
C MET A 397 -13.07 10.88 -7.89
N THR A 398 -11.86 10.85 -8.45
CA THR A 398 -10.70 10.21 -7.83
C THR A 398 -10.36 10.86 -6.49
N PHE A 399 -10.39 12.20 -6.41
CA PHE A 399 -10.23 12.91 -5.12
C PHE A 399 -11.37 12.59 -4.14
N VAL A 400 -12.62 12.57 -4.61
CA VAL A 400 -13.77 12.17 -3.79
C VAL A 400 -13.62 10.75 -3.24
N CYS A 401 -13.00 9.84 -3.98
CA CYS A 401 -12.76 8.46 -3.55
C CYS A 401 -11.48 8.27 -2.72
N ALA A 402 -10.56 9.25 -2.70
CA ALA A 402 -9.29 9.16 -1.99
C ALA A 402 -9.40 8.75 -0.50
N PRO A 403 -10.43 9.14 0.27
CA PRO A 403 -10.59 8.70 1.66
C PRO A 403 -10.71 7.18 1.84
N LEU A 404 -11.11 6.42 0.81
CA LEU A 404 -11.07 4.95 0.81
C LEU A 404 -9.65 4.41 1.06
N PHE A 405 -8.64 5.16 0.65
CA PHE A 405 -7.24 4.79 0.72
C PHE A 405 -6.47 5.52 1.82
N THR A 406 -7.00 6.58 2.42
CA THR A 406 -6.28 7.34 3.46
C THR A 406 -6.79 7.05 4.87
N LEU A 407 -8.09 6.71 5.02
CA LEU A 407 -8.65 6.44 6.34
C LEU A 407 -8.12 5.13 6.94
N PRO A 408 -7.55 5.15 8.17
CA PRO A 408 -6.97 3.96 8.81
C PRO A 408 -7.94 2.81 8.97
N GLY A 409 -9.22 3.09 9.26
CA GLY A 409 -10.25 2.06 9.49
C GLY A 409 -10.43 1.08 8.32
N PHE A 410 -10.18 1.51 7.08
CA PHE A 410 -10.26 0.64 5.90
C PHE A 410 -9.03 -0.25 5.72
N LYS A 411 -7.89 0.06 6.34
CA LYS A 411 -6.65 -0.72 6.16
C LYS A 411 -6.70 -2.09 6.82
N VAL A 412 -7.59 -2.29 7.79
CA VAL A 412 -7.71 -3.52 8.56
C VAL A 412 -9.05 -4.24 8.36
N SER A 413 -9.98 -3.59 7.68
CA SER A 413 -11.29 -4.17 7.34
C SER A 413 -11.16 -5.08 6.12
N LYS A 414 -11.98 -6.13 6.05
CA LYS A 414 -12.10 -7.02 4.87
C LYS A 414 -13.27 -6.68 3.96
N THR A 415 -14.26 -5.99 4.52
CA THR A 415 -15.50 -5.60 3.83
C THR A 415 -15.73 -4.11 4.06
N LEU A 416 -16.16 -3.39 3.03
CA LEU A 416 -16.52 -1.99 3.19
C LEU A 416 -17.79 -1.90 4.05
N PRO A 417 -17.79 -1.15 5.16
CA PRO A 417 -18.95 -1.01 6.04
C PRO A 417 -19.96 -0.05 5.43
N VAL A 418 -20.71 -0.50 4.42
CA VAL A 418 -21.67 0.32 3.69
C VAL A 418 -22.84 0.74 4.61
N SER A 419 -23.25 2.00 4.49
CA SER A 419 -24.39 2.55 5.20
C SER A 419 -25.66 2.48 4.35
N GLY A 420 -26.76 2.03 4.95
CA GLY A 420 -28.10 2.10 4.35
C GLY A 420 -28.83 3.42 4.58
N ALA A 421 -28.27 4.35 5.38
CA ALA A 421 -29.00 5.52 5.88
C ALA A 421 -29.22 6.65 4.83
N SER A 422 -28.58 6.55 3.66
CA SER A 422 -28.86 7.44 2.51
C SER A 422 -28.23 6.84 1.25
N ALA A 423 -29.03 6.67 0.20
CA ALA A 423 -28.56 6.12 -1.06
C ALA A 423 -27.52 7.03 -1.75
N VAL A 424 -27.68 8.36 -1.64
CA VAL A 424 -26.92 9.36 -2.43
C VAL A 424 -25.90 10.17 -1.59
N SER A 425 -25.95 10.12 -0.25
CA SER A 425 -25.01 10.88 0.58
C SER A 425 -23.60 10.27 0.60
N ILE A 426 -22.60 11.02 0.13
CA ILE A 426 -21.18 10.60 0.11
C ILE A 426 -20.60 10.53 1.53
N ASN A 427 -20.77 11.58 2.35
CA ASN A 427 -20.25 11.62 3.72
C ASN A 427 -20.76 10.48 4.61
N LYS A 428 -21.98 10.00 4.34
CA LYS A 428 -22.63 8.93 5.11
C LYS A 428 -22.58 7.58 4.39
N ALA A 429 -21.83 7.44 3.30
CA ALA A 429 -21.82 6.23 2.49
C ALA A 429 -21.20 5.03 3.23
N PHE A 430 -20.21 5.26 4.08
CA PHE A 430 -19.51 4.22 4.83
C PHE A 430 -19.52 4.53 6.34
N LYS A 431 -19.75 3.50 7.16
CA LYS A 431 -19.75 3.58 8.63
C LYS A 431 -18.32 3.49 9.16
N VAL A 432 -17.54 4.55 8.98
CA VAL A 432 -16.19 4.67 9.54
C VAL A 432 -16.13 5.83 10.50
N LYS A 433 -15.57 5.59 11.70
CA LYS A 433 -15.29 6.65 12.66
C LYS A 433 -14.11 7.48 12.14
N SER A 434 -14.33 8.77 11.93
CA SER A 434 -13.30 9.74 11.60
C SER A 434 -13.68 11.07 12.23
N ASP A 435 -12.69 11.78 12.76
CA ASP A 435 -12.88 13.12 13.32
C ASP A 435 -13.12 14.16 12.21
N THR A 436 -12.65 13.86 10.99
CA THR A 436 -12.76 14.73 9.82
C THR A 436 -13.78 14.16 8.82
N PRO A 437 -14.74 14.97 8.32
CA PRO A 437 -15.68 14.53 7.31
C PRO A 437 -15.00 14.05 6.02
N TRP A 438 -15.60 13.06 5.36
CA TRP A 438 -15.09 12.46 4.12
C TRP A 438 -14.71 13.49 3.05
N LEU A 439 -15.64 14.40 2.74
CA LEU A 439 -15.44 15.41 1.70
C LEU A 439 -14.44 16.50 2.11
N ALA A 440 -14.21 16.72 3.41
CA ALA A 440 -13.18 17.64 3.88
C ALA A 440 -11.79 17.07 3.59
N ILE A 441 -11.56 15.77 3.85
CA ILE A 441 -10.32 15.08 3.49
C ILE A 441 -10.08 15.12 1.97
N ALA A 442 -11.13 14.85 1.18
CA ALA A 442 -11.05 14.90 -0.28
C ALA A 442 -10.70 16.31 -0.79
N SER A 443 -11.33 17.35 -0.23
CA SER A 443 -11.11 18.74 -0.61
C SER A 443 -9.73 19.25 -0.19
N GLU A 444 -9.23 18.85 0.97
CA GLU A 444 -7.88 19.17 1.44
C GLU A 444 -6.84 18.57 0.50
N LEU A 445 -7.00 17.29 0.14
CA LEU A 445 -6.12 16.62 -0.80
C LEU A 445 -6.14 17.28 -2.19
N ALA A 446 -7.33 17.62 -2.70
CA ALA A 446 -7.45 18.37 -3.96
C ALA A 446 -6.75 19.74 -3.88
N GLY A 447 -6.82 20.42 -2.73
CA GLY A 447 -6.08 21.65 -2.45
C GLY A 447 -4.56 21.47 -2.56
N SER A 448 -4.03 20.46 -1.88
CA SER A 448 -2.59 20.16 -1.87
C SER A 448 -2.05 19.66 -3.22
N TRP A 449 -2.95 19.24 -4.12
CA TRP A 449 -2.66 18.87 -5.51
C TRP A 449 -2.97 19.99 -6.50
N HIS A 450 -3.06 21.24 -6.02
CA HIS A 450 -3.24 22.45 -6.83
C HIS A 450 -4.44 22.38 -7.79
N GLN A 451 -5.51 21.68 -7.39
CA GLN A 451 -6.73 21.65 -8.17
C GLN A 451 -7.44 23.00 -8.17
N SER A 452 -8.11 23.31 -9.28
CA SER A 452 -8.82 24.57 -9.47
C SER A 452 -9.79 24.84 -8.31
N SER A 453 -9.98 26.13 -7.97
CA SER A 453 -10.95 26.53 -6.95
C SER A 453 -12.37 26.05 -7.28
N THR A 454 -12.72 26.00 -8.56
CA THR A 454 -14.01 25.50 -9.05
C THR A 454 -14.21 24.02 -8.71
N TRP A 455 -13.24 23.14 -8.99
CA TRP A 455 -13.38 21.70 -8.69
C TRP A 455 -13.36 21.41 -7.19
N ARG A 456 -12.57 22.16 -6.42
CA ARG A 456 -12.62 22.10 -4.95
C ARG A 456 -13.99 22.52 -4.40
N ALA A 457 -14.60 23.56 -4.98
CA ALA A 457 -15.94 23.97 -4.61
C ALA A 457 -16.99 22.89 -4.91
N VAL A 458 -16.90 22.20 -6.06
CA VAL A 458 -17.78 21.06 -6.39
C VAL A 458 -17.69 19.96 -5.32
N ILE A 459 -16.46 19.55 -4.94
CA ILE A 459 -16.25 18.53 -3.89
C ILE A 459 -16.93 18.94 -2.57
N HIS A 460 -16.74 20.20 -2.15
CA HIS A 460 -17.34 20.71 -0.92
C HIS A 460 -18.88 20.69 -0.95
N GLN A 461 -19.47 21.05 -2.09
CA GLN A 461 -20.93 21.08 -2.25
C GLN A 461 -21.56 19.68 -2.36
N CYS A 462 -20.78 18.62 -2.59
CA CYS A 462 -21.29 17.23 -2.55
C CYS A 462 -21.81 16.80 -1.17
N SER A 463 -21.65 17.63 -0.13
CA SER A 463 -22.24 17.42 1.19
C SER A 463 -23.73 17.76 1.25
N LYS A 464 -24.24 18.55 0.30
CA LYS A 464 -25.61 19.07 0.26
C LYS A 464 -26.47 18.31 -0.76
N ALA A 465 -27.79 18.51 -0.67
CA ALA A 465 -28.70 18.03 -1.71
C ALA A 465 -28.50 18.83 -3.00
N SER A 466 -28.60 18.18 -4.17
CA SER A 466 -28.35 18.85 -5.47
C SER A 466 -29.27 20.03 -5.75
N SER A 467 -30.47 20.08 -5.14
CA SER A 467 -31.38 21.24 -5.22
C SER A 467 -30.88 22.49 -4.49
N GLU A 468 -29.98 22.34 -3.52
CA GLU A 468 -29.45 23.42 -2.67
C GLU A 468 -28.11 23.98 -3.18
N VAL A 469 -27.56 23.37 -4.23
CA VAL A 469 -26.27 23.76 -4.82
C VAL A 469 -26.49 24.90 -5.82
N PRO A 470 -25.62 25.93 -5.85
CA PRO A 470 -25.70 26.99 -6.85
C PRO A 470 -25.73 26.46 -8.28
N LYS A 471 -26.60 27.01 -9.14
CA LYS A 471 -26.78 26.59 -10.55
C LYS A 471 -25.46 26.49 -11.34
N SER A 472 -24.46 27.31 -10.99
CA SER A 472 -23.16 27.34 -11.65
C SER A 472 -22.28 26.11 -11.43
N LEU A 473 -22.57 25.30 -10.41
CA LEU A 473 -21.86 24.05 -10.01
C LEU A 473 -22.80 22.84 -9.91
N GLN A 474 -24.10 23.06 -10.11
CA GLN A 474 -25.15 22.09 -9.79
C GLN A 474 -25.04 20.82 -10.64
N LYS A 475 -24.74 20.97 -11.93
CA LYS A 475 -24.59 19.83 -12.86
C LYS A 475 -23.35 19.00 -12.51
N GLU A 476 -22.22 19.66 -12.28
CA GLU A 476 -20.96 19.02 -11.93
C GLU A 476 -21.09 18.24 -10.62
N GLN A 477 -21.71 18.85 -9.60
CA GLN A 477 -22.00 18.17 -8.34
C GLN A 477 -22.97 16.99 -8.52
N ALA A 478 -24.01 17.15 -9.34
CA ALA A 478 -24.97 16.09 -9.62
C ALA A 478 -24.33 14.88 -10.32
N ILE A 479 -23.41 15.11 -11.28
CA ILE A 479 -22.62 14.04 -11.92
C ILE A 479 -21.82 13.25 -10.88
N ILE A 480 -21.12 13.93 -9.98
CA ILE A 480 -20.31 13.27 -8.93
C ILE A 480 -21.21 12.46 -7.99
N SER A 481 -22.30 13.05 -7.49
CA SER A 481 -23.21 12.34 -6.58
C SER A 481 -23.89 11.14 -7.22
N LEU A 482 -24.34 11.26 -8.48
CA LEU A 482 -24.94 10.16 -9.23
C LEU A 482 -23.95 9.01 -9.41
N SER A 483 -22.76 9.32 -9.93
CA SER A 483 -21.72 8.35 -10.23
C SER A 483 -21.26 7.57 -9.00
N PHE A 484 -21.08 8.27 -7.87
CA PHE A 484 -20.73 7.64 -6.60
C PHE A 484 -21.86 6.74 -6.07
N ALA A 485 -23.11 7.21 -6.15
CA ALA A 485 -24.27 6.43 -5.72
C ALA A 485 -24.48 5.16 -6.58
N LEU A 486 -24.32 5.27 -7.90
CA LEU A 486 -24.39 4.12 -8.81
C LEU A 486 -23.30 3.11 -8.53
N ALA A 487 -22.04 3.54 -8.40
CA ALA A 487 -20.92 2.64 -8.10
C ALA A 487 -21.16 1.88 -6.78
N LYS A 488 -21.70 2.57 -5.78
CA LYS A 488 -22.10 1.96 -4.50
C LYS A 488 -23.22 0.93 -4.68
N ALA A 489 -24.25 1.29 -5.45
CA ALA A 489 -25.38 0.40 -5.67
C ALA A 489 -24.98 -0.86 -6.44
N CYS A 490 -24.18 -0.72 -7.50
CA CYS A 490 -23.73 -1.82 -8.33
C CYS A 490 -22.86 -2.82 -7.55
N LEU A 491 -21.90 -2.31 -6.76
CA LEU A 491 -20.91 -3.17 -6.12
C LEU A 491 -21.34 -3.74 -4.77
N PHE A 492 -22.28 -3.10 -4.06
CA PHE A 492 -22.61 -3.49 -2.68
C PHE A 492 -24.08 -3.78 -2.41
N THR A 493 -25.02 -3.09 -3.06
CA THR A 493 -26.46 -3.29 -2.78
C THR A 493 -27.17 -4.08 -3.86
N GLN A 494 -26.54 -4.26 -5.03
CA GLN A 494 -27.08 -4.94 -6.21
C GLN A 494 -28.44 -4.39 -6.64
N ASP A 495 -28.68 -3.09 -6.42
CA ASP A 495 -30.00 -2.49 -6.57
C ASP A 495 -29.95 -1.13 -7.27
N ALA A 496 -29.35 -1.11 -8.46
CA ALA A 496 -29.33 0.07 -9.32
C ALA A 496 -30.75 0.46 -9.76
N TYR A 497 -31.64 -0.52 -9.96
CA TYR A 497 -33.03 -0.26 -10.34
C TYR A 497 -33.81 0.48 -9.24
N SER A 498 -33.75 0.06 -7.97
CA SER A 498 -34.43 0.82 -6.91
C SER A 498 -33.75 2.17 -6.65
N LEU A 499 -32.44 2.29 -6.90
CA LEU A 499 -31.75 3.58 -6.85
C LEU A 499 -32.36 4.58 -7.85
N LEU A 500 -32.69 4.16 -9.07
CA LEU A 500 -33.33 5.01 -10.09
C LEU A 500 -34.75 5.47 -9.69
N HIS A 501 -35.40 4.77 -8.77
CA HIS A 501 -36.71 5.15 -8.25
C HIS A 501 -36.63 6.13 -7.07
N ASN A 502 -35.42 6.36 -6.53
CA ASN A 502 -35.19 7.29 -5.43
C ASN A 502 -35.46 8.75 -5.85
N ILE A 503 -36.21 9.49 -5.05
CA ILE A 503 -36.58 10.89 -5.32
C ILE A 503 -35.35 11.78 -5.56
N SER A 504 -34.28 11.60 -4.77
CA SER A 504 -33.05 12.36 -4.91
C SER A 504 -32.33 12.06 -6.22
N VAL A 505 -32.39 10.81 -6.70
CA VAL A 505 -31.79 10.41 -7.98
C VAL A 505 -32.61 10.94 -9.15
N LYS A 506 -33.95 10.87 -9.09
CA LYS A 506 -34.83 11.49 -10.10
C LYS A 506 -34.58 13.00 -10.22
N SER A 507 -34.40 13.68 -9.09
CA SER A 507 -34.02 15.10 -9.07
C SER A 507 -32.67 15.36 -9.76
N ILE A 508 -31.67 14.51 -9.51
CA ILE A 508 -30.37 14.58 -10.18
C ILE A 508 -30.50 14.35 -11.70
N LEU A 509 -31.24 13.34 -12.13
CA LEU A 509 -31.47 13.06 -13.56
C LEU A 509 -32.12 14.24 -14.27
N ASN A 510 -33.13 14.87 -13.64
CA ASN A 510 -33.78 16.07 -14.17
C ASN A 510 -32.82 17.26 -14.30
N ILE A 511 -31.91 17.45 -13.34
CA ILE A 511 -30.88 18.51 -13.39
C ILE A 511 -29.90 18.29 -14.55
N LEU A 512 -29.55 17.02 -14.81
CA LEU A 512 -28.61 16.66 -15.85
C LEU A 512 -29.24 16.58 -17.25
N HIS A 513 -30.58 16.53 -17.32
CA HIS A 513 -31.34 16.22 -18.55
C HIS A 513 -30.93 14.87 -19.14
N ILE A 514 -30.84 13.85 -18.28
CA ILE A 514 -30.47 12.48 -18.61
C ILE A 514 -31.63 11.56 -18.27
N ASP A 515 -31.95 10.63 -19.16
CA ASP A 515 -33.02 9.66 -18.98
C ASP A 515 -32.53 8.38 -18.29
N GLN A 516 -33.47 7.52 -17.87
CA GLN A 516 -33.10 6.23 -17.27
C GLN A 516 -32.36 5.32 -18.25
N ASP A 517 -32.67 5.40 -19.54
CA ASP A 517 -32.03 4.61 -20.58
C ASP A 517 -30.54 4.96 -20.74
N ASP A 518 -30.18 6.23 -20.59
CA ASP A 518 -28.78 6.66 -20.59
C ASP A 518 -28.00 6.07 -19.40
N VAL A 519 -28.67 5.91 -18.25
CA VAL A 519 -28.07 5.24 -17.10
C VAL A 519 -27.85 3.75 -17.39
N LEU A 520 -28.79 3.09 -18.06
CA LEU A 520 -28.63 1.69 -18.46
C LEU A 520 -27.49 1.53 -19.48
N GLN A 521 -27.38 2.43 -20.46
CA GLN A 521 -26.24 2.46 -21.39
C GLN A 521 -24.91 2.66 -20.66
N ALA A 522 -24.88 3.50 -19.63
CA ALA A 522 -23.68 3.68 -18.80
C ALA A 522 -23.30 2.37 -18.07
N LEU A 523 -24.28 1.60 -17.59
CA LEU A 523 -24.04 0.30 -16.96
C LEU A 523 -23.48 -0.71 -17.97
N ASP A 524 -24.08 -0.80 -19.15
CA ASP A 524 -23.66 -1.73 -20.21
C ASP A 524 -22.26 -1.40 -20.73
N ALA A 525 -21.99 -0.12 -21.01
CA ALA A 525 -20.68 0.34 -21.46
C ALA A 525 -19.56 0.05 -20.44
N ASN A 526 -19.90 -0.03 -19.15
CA ASN A 526 -18.96 -0.28 -18.06
C ASN A 526 -19.07 -1.70 -17.49
N GLY A 527 -19.69 -2.64 -18.21
CA GLY A 527 -19.92 -4.01 -17.75
C GLY A 527 -18.65 -4.73 -17.26
N GLN A 528 -17.51 -4.48 -17.91
CA GLN A 528 -16.21 -5.03 -17.51
C GLN A 528 -15.76 -4.59 -16.09
N LEU A 529 -16.25 -3.45 -15.62
CA LEU A 529 -15.98 -2.89 -14.29
C LEU A 529 -17.04 -3.27 -13.24
N LEU A 530 -18.10 -3.99 -13.61
CA LEU A 530 -19.14 -4.46 -12.69
C LEU A 530 -18.76 -5.75 -11.94
N PHE A 531 -17.55 -6.29 -12.18
CA PHE A 531 -17.02 -7.40 -11.40
C PHE A 531 -16.62 -6.97 -9.99
N CYS A 532 -17.05 -7.73 -8.98
CA CYS A 532 -16.60 -7.57 -7.60
C CYS A 532 -15.38 -8.47 -7.36
N PRO A 533 -14.17 -7.92 -7.12
CA PRO A 533 -13.02 -8.72 -6.74
C PRO A 533 -13.35 -9.42 -5.41
N ARG A 534 -13.65 -10.72 -5.48
CA ARG A 534 -13.82 -11.53 -4.28
C ARG A 534 -12.53 -11.44 -3.47
N ALA A 535 -12.65 -11.06 -2.20
CA ALA A 535 -11.60 -11.30 -1.23
C ALA A 535 -11.44 -12.82 -1.10
N LEU A 536 -10.41 -13.38 -1.74
CA LEU A 536 -9.92 -14.73 -1.43
C LEU A 536 -9.28 -14.73 -0.04
#